data_AF-A0A8I7B7E0-F1
#
_entry.id   AF-A0A8I7B7E0-F1
#
_cell.length_a   1.000
_cell.length_b   1.000
_cell.length_c   1.000
_cell.angle_alpha   90.00
_cell.angle_beta   90.00
_cell.angle_gamma   90.00
#
_symmetry.space_group_name_H-M   'P 1'
#
loop_
_entity.id
_entity.type
_entity.pdbx_description
1 polymer ?
#
loop_
_entity_poly.entity_id
_entity_poly.type
_entity_poly.pdbx_seq_one_letter_code
_entity_poly.pdbx_strand_id
1 'polypeptide(L)'
;MGSSEADDDQLLKSFLAEVSEAERDNEVLRILGCFKLNPFEHLKLSFDSSVDEVKKQYRKLSLLVHPDKCKHPQAQEAFGALAKAQQLLLDPQERGYILDQVTSAKEELRAKRKKELRKDSASKIKSQVDEGKYEEQFERSDEFQKQLIIKVREILTDKEWRRRKMQMRISEEEGRLKKDEEETKEMWKRKREHEEKWEETRDQRVSSWRDFMKTGKKARKGELKPPRLKTEDPNKSYVQRPVKRG
;
A
#
# COMPACT_ATOMS: atom_id res chain seq x y z
N MET A 1 -48.64 -38.02 -30.70
CA MET A 1 -48.59 -37.26 -29.43
C MET A 1 -47.18 -37.14 -28.84
N GLY A 2 -46.22 -38.04 -29.13
CA GLY A 2 -44.85 -37.94 -28.57
C GLY A 2 -43.91 -36.86 -29.13
N SER A 3 -44.27 -36.14 -30.22
CA SER A 3 -43.42 -35.04 -30.73
C SER A 3 -43.52 -33.76 -29.90
N SER A 4 -44.70 -33.42 -29.36
CA SER A 4 -44.86 -32.18 -28.59
C SER A 4 -44.18 -32.25 -27.23
N GLU A 5 -44.22 -33.40 -26.55
CA GLU A 5 -43.50 -33.60 -25.28
C GLU A 5 -41.97 -33.50 -25.46
N ALA A 6 -41.44 -34.04 -26.56
CA ALA A 6 -40.01 -33.92 -26.87
C ALA A 6 -39.61 -32.47 -27.20
N ASP A 7 -40.46 -31.72 -27.90
CA ASP A 7 -40.24 -30.30 -28.20
C ASP A 7 -40.33 -29.43 -26.92
N ASP A 8 -41.27 -29.74 -26.01
CA ASP A 8 -41.42 -29.07 -24.71
C ASP A 8 -40.22 -29.32 -23.79
N ASP A 9 -39.72 -30.56 -23.74
CA ASP A 9 -38.51 -30.93 -22.99
C ASP A 9 -37.26 -30.21 -23.54
N GLN A 10 -37.17 -30.06 -24.86
CA GLN A 10 -36.07 -29.37 -25.51
C GLN A 10 -36.12 -27.86 -25.24
N LEU A 11 -37.31 -27.26 -25.24
CA LEU A 11 -37.53 -25.86 -24.86
C LEU A 11 -37.16 -25.61 -23.40
N LEU A 12 -37.57 -26.50 -22.48
CA LEU A 12 -37.21 -26.41 -21.07
C LEU A 12 -35.70 -26.50 -20.88
N LYS A 13 -35.02 -27.40 -21.61
CA LYS A 13 -33.56 -27.54 -21.53
C LYS A 13 -32.83 -26.30 -22.06
N SER A 14 -33.30 -25.68 -23.15
CA SER A 14 -32.72 -24.42 -23.63
C SER A 14 -32.95 -23.27 -22.65
N PHE A 15 -34.15 -23.17 -22.09
CA PHE A 15 -34.48 -22.15 -21.09
C PHE A 15 -33.61 -22.29 -19.83
N LEU A 16 -33.45 -23.51 -19.30
CA LEU A 16 -32.57 -23.76 -18.14
C LEU A 16 -31.10 -23.46 -18.45
N ALA A 17 -30.65 -23.71 -19.68
CA ALA A 17 -29.29 -23.35 -20.09
C ALA A 17 -29.10 -21.83 -20.15
N GLU A 18 -30.09 -21.09 -20.66
CA GLU A 18 -30.09 -19.63 -20.72
C GLU A 18 -30.14 -19.00 -19.32
N VAL A 19 -31.00 -19.51 -18.43
CA VAL A 19 -31.04 -19.11 -17.02
C VAL A 19 -29.68 -19.37 -16.36
N SER A 20 -29.06 -20.53 -16.60
CA SER A 20 -27.73 -20.83 -16.07
C SER A 20 -26.63 -19.91 -16.62
N GLU A 21 -26.72 -19.47 -17.87
CA GLU A 21 -25.79 -18.49 -18.45
C GLU A 21 -25.96 -17.12 -17.80
N ALA A 22 -27.20 -16.65 -17.64
CA ALA A 22 -27.50 -15.41 -16.93
C ALA A 22 -27.04 -15.45 -15.47
N GLU A 23 -27.17 -16.58 -14.78
CA GLU A 23 -26.64 -16.77 -13.42
C GLU A 23 -25.12 -16.63 -13.36
N ARG A 24 -24.39 -17.15 -14.36
CA ARG A 24 -22.92 -17.02 -14.44
C ARG A 24 -22.52 -15.57 -14.65
N ASP A 25 -23.19 -14.89 -15.57
CA ASP A 25 -22.90 -13.49 -15.90
C ASP A 25 -23.18 -12.57 -14.70
N ASN A 26 -24.31 -12.79 -14.03
CA ASN A 26 -24.65 -12.08 -12.79
C ASN A 26 -23.59 -12.33 -11.69
N GLU A 27 -23.07 -13.55 -11.59
CA GLU A 27 -22.03 -13.86 -10.62
C GLU A 27 -20.71 -13.17 -10.94
N VAL A 28 -20.31 -13.11 -12.22
CA VAL A 28 -19.12 -12.37 -12.68
C VAL A 28 -19.24 -10.89 -12.31
N LEU A 29 -20.36 -10.26 -12.65
CA LEU A 29 -20.61 -8.84 -12.32
C LEU A 29 -20.60 -8.60 -10.81
N ARG A 30 -21.21 -9.50 -10.04
CA ARG A 30 -21.20 -9.42 -8.57
C ARG A 30 -19.78 -9.48 -8.01
N ILE A 31 -18.95 -10.42 -8.46
CA ILE A 31 -17.57 -10.57 -7.98
C ILE A 31 -16.77 -9.31 -8.28
N LEU A 32 -16.90 -8.76 -9.48
CA LEU A 32 -16.19 -7.53 -9.89
C LEU A 32 -16.70 -6.29 -9.14
N GLY A 33 -17.99 -6.26 -8.80
CA GLY A 33 -18.60 -5.22 -7.98
C GLY A 33 -18.33 -5.35 -6.47
N CYS A 34 -17.72 -6.44 -6.00
CA CYS A 34 -17.39 -6.61 -4.58
C CYS A 34 -16.27 -5.66 -4.15
N PHE A 35 -16.23 -5.36 -2.86
CA PHE A 35 -15.21 -4.47 -2.33
C PHE A 35 -13.84 -5.14 -2.34
N LYS A 36 -12.91 -4.64 -3.17
CA LYS A 36 -11.59 -5.25 -3.46
C LYS A 36 -10.75 -5.60 -2.24
N LEU A 37 -10.91 -4.88 -1.12
CA LEU A 37 -10.13 -5.13 0.11
C LEU A 37 -10.79 -6.14 1.04
N ASN A 38 -12.00 -6.62 0.76
CA ASN A 38 -12.69 -7.63 1.57
C ASN A 38 -12.80 -8.97 0.82
N PRO A 39 -11.92 -9.94 1.11
CA PRO A 39 -11.93 -11.26 0.48
C PRO A 39 -13.18 -12.10 0.78
N PHE A 40 -13.82 -11.91 1.95
CA PHE A 40 -15.00 -12.70 2.34
C PHE A 40 -16.21 -12.40 1.44
N GLU A 41 -16.37 -11.15 1.01
CA GLU A 41 -17.45 -10.75 0.09
C GLU A 41 -17.32 -11.39 -1.30
N HIS A 42 -16.08 -11.54 -1.80
CA HIS A 42 -15.84 -12.18 -3.09
C HIS A 42 -16.33 -13.63 -3.07
N LEU A 43 -16.19 -14.34 -1.94
CA LEU A 43 -16.60 -15.73 -1.79
C LEU A 43 -18.03 -15.91 -1.26
N LYS A 44 -18.76 -14.84 -0.95
CA LYS A 44 -20.08 -14.89 -0.25
C LYS A 44 -20.01 -15.67 1.07
N LEU A 45 -18.97 -15.43 1.85
CA LEU A 45 -18.77 -16.08 3.15
C LEU A 45 -18.99 -15.10 4.29
N SER A 46 -19.50 -15.61 5.40
CA SER A 46 -19.49 -14.87 6.67
C SER A 46 -18.06 -14.74 7.17
N PHE A 47 -17.78 -13.71 7.97
CA PHE A 47 -16.48 -13.53 8.61
C PHE A 47 -16.13 -14.68 9.57
N ASP A 48 -17.14 -15.39 10.09
CA ASP A 48 -16.95 -16.52 11.00
C ASP A 48 -16.70 -17.87 10.26
N SER A 49 -16.64 -17.85 8.92
CA SER A 49 -16.50 -19.06 8.10
C SER A 49 -15.11 -19.70 8.24
N SER A 50 -15.03 -21.03 8.27
CA SER A 50 -13.78 -21.78 8.41
C SER A 50 -12.93 -21.77 7.13
N VAL A 51 -11.65 -22.15 7.24
CA VAL A 51 -10.73 -22.27 6.10
C VAL A 51 -11.19 -23.35 5.10
N ASP A 52 -11.86 -24.39 5.58
CA ASP A 52 -12.38 -25.45 4.71
C ASP A 52 -13.61 -24.99 3.92
N GLU A 53 -14.46 -24.15 4.53
CA GLU A 53 -15.58 -23.50 3.83
C GLU A 53 -15.08 -22.55 2.74
N VAL A 54 -14.00 -21.80 3.01
CA VAL A 54 -13.31 -20.97 2.00
C VAL A 54 -12.90 -21.81 0.79
N LYS A 55 -12.28 -22.97 1.01
CA LYS A 55 -11.86 -23.86 -0.09
C LYS A 55 -13.05 -24.45 -0.86
N LYS A 56 -14.09 -24.89 -0.15
CA LYS A 56 -15.30 -25.46 -0.77
C LYS A 56 -16.02 -24.43 -1.63
N GLN A 57 -16.20 -23.23 -1.09
CA GLN A 57 -16.92 -22.15 -1.74
C GLN A 57 -16.14 -21.60 -2.93
N TYR A 58 -14.81 -21.47 -2.81
CA TYR A 58 -13.96 -21.14 -3.94
C TYR A 58 -14.13 -22.14 -5.08
N ARG A 59 -14.06 -23.46 -4.83
CA ARG A 59 -14.26 -24.49 -5.87
C ARG A 59 -15.61 -24.36 -6.57
N LYS A 60 -16.67 -24.08 -5.81
CA LYS A 60 -18.02 -23.91 -6.36
C LYS A 60 -18.09 -22.68 -7.28
N LEU A 61 -17.62 -21.53 -6.81
CA LEU A 61 -17.66 -20.28 -7.56
C LEU A 61 -16.70 -20.28 -8.74
N SER A 62 -15.51 -20.85 -8.59
CA SER A 62 -14.48 -20.93 -9.64
C SER A 62 -14.96 -21.74 -10.83
N LEU A 63 -15.75 -22.80 -10.61
CA LEU A 63 -16.36 -23.58 -11.68
C LEU A 63 -17.49 -22.82 -12.38
N LEU A 64 -18.22 -21.98 -11.65
CA LEU A 64 -19.33 -21.19 -12.18
C LEU A 64 -18.82 -20.06 -13.07
N VAL A 65 -17.76 -19.35 -12.65
CA VAL A 65 -17.18 -18.21 -13.40
C VAL A 65 -15.92 -18.59 -14.20
N HIS A 66 -15.70 -19.88 -14.43
CA HIS A 66 -14.54 -20.32 -15.20
C HIS A 66 -14.59 -19.76 -16.63
N PRO A 67 -13.50 -19.19 -17.16
CA PRO A 67 -13.50 -18.54 -18.48
C PRO A 67 -13.82 -19.48 -19.65
N ASP A 68 -13.64 -20.80 -19.47
CA ASP A 68 -14.04 -21.82 -20.46
C ASP A 68 -15.55 -22.12 -20.45
N LYS A 69 -16.23 -21.94 -19.30
CA LYS A 69 -17.65 -22.28 -19.13
C LYS A 69 -18.56 -21.06 -19.17
N CYS A 70 -18.05 -19.88 -18.84
CA CYS A 70 -18.76 -18.61 -18.84
C CYS A 70 -18.27 -17.78 -20.04
N LYS A 71 -19.17 -17.39 -20.94
CA LYS A 71 -18.84 -16.63 -22.15
C LYS A 71 -18.63 -15.13 -21.87
N HIS A 72 -18.79 -14.69 -20.62
CA HIS A 72 -18.66 -13.28 -20.25
C HIS A 72 -17.23 -12.77 -20.50
N PRO A 73 -17.05 -11.59 -21.13
CA PRO A 73 -15.72 -11.06 -21.45
C PRO A 73 -14.82 -10.84 -20.21
N GLN A 74 -15.44 -10.54 -19.06
CA GLN A 74 -14.73 -10.32 -17.79
C GLN A 74 -14.63 -11.56 -16.89
N ALA A 75 -15.00 -12.76 -17.37
CA ALA A 75 -14.94 -13.98 -16.57
C ALA A 75 -13.52 -14.26 -16.03
N GLN A 76 -12.49 -13.99 -16.84
CA GLN A 76 -11.09 -14.15 -16.43
C GLN A 76 -10.70 -13.21 -15.28
N GLU A 77 -11.18 -11.96 -15.29
CA GLU A 77 -10.92 -10.98 -14.24
C GLU A 77 -11.62 -11.40 -12.94
N ALA A 78 -12.89 -11.82 -13.01
CA ALA A 78 -13.63 -12.31 -11.85
C ALA A 78 -13.00 -13.58 -11.26
N PHE A 79 -12.55 -14.51 -12.10
CA PHE A 79 -11.83 -15.70 -11.67
C PHE A 79 -10.52 -15.33 -10.94
N GLY A 80 -9.76 -14.37 -11.48
CA GLY A 80 -8.56 -13.86 -10.83
C GLY A 80 -8.84 -13.21 -9.47
N ALA A 81 -9.93 -12.44 -9.36
CA ALA A 81 -10.36 -11.84 -8.11
C ALA A 81 -10.74 -12.91 -7.06
N LEU A 82 -11.45 -13.97 -7.45
CA LEU A 82 -11.74 -15.11 -6.57
C LEU A 82 -10.47 -15.83 -6.11
N ALA A 83 -9.53 -16.07 -7.02
CA ALA A 83 -8.27 -16.75 -6.70
C ALA A 83 -7.46 -15.93 -5.69
N LYS A 84 -7.35 -14.62 -5.90
CA LYS A 84 -6.69 -13.70 -4.96
C LYS A 84 -7.39 -13.69 -3.60
N ALA A 85 -8.72 -13.63 -3.58
CA ALA A 85 -9.49 -13.66 -2.34
C ALA A 85 -9.25 -14.97 -1.55
N GLN A 86 -9.22 -16.11 -2.24
CA GLN A 86 -8.91 -17.39 -1.61
C GLN A 86 -7.49 -17.39 -1.04
N GLN A 87 -6.48 -16.94 -1.80
CA GLN A 87 -5.10 -16.88 -1.33
C GLN A 87 -4.95 -16.06 -0.05
N LEU A 88 -5.57 -14.87 0.00
CA LEU A 88 -5.56 -14.02 1.19
C LEU A 88 -6.24 -14.66 2.40
N LEU A 89 -7.31 -15.44 2.19
CA LEU A 89 -7.99 -16.15 3.28
C LEU A 89 -7.32 -17.45 3.70
N LEU A 90 -6.44 -18.02 2.86
CA LEU A 90 -5.63 -19.18 3.19
C LEU A 90 -4.38 -18.80 3.99
N ASP A 91 -3.85 -17.60 3.78
CA ASP A 91 -2.75 -17.05 4.57
C ASP A 91 -3.24 -16.71 5.99
N PRO A 92 -2.71 -17.36 7.04
CA PRO A 92 -3.09 -17.07 8.42
C PRO A 92 -2.85 -15.63 8.85
N GLN A 93 -1.80 -14.97 8.33
CA GLN A 93 -1.45 -13.60 8.72
C GLN A 93 -2.45 -12.61 8.14
N GLU A 94 -2.70 -12.68 6.83
CA GLU A 94 -3.67 -11.81 6.15
C GLU A 94 -5.10 -12.06 6.64
N ARG A 95 -5.47 -13.33 6.81
CA ARG A 95 -6.76 -13.69 7.41
C ARG A 95 -6.90 -13.12 8.81
N GLY A 96 -5.88 -13.26 9.66
CA GLY A 96 -5.85 -12.70 11.02
C GLY A 96 -6.04 -11.19 11.00
N TYR A 97 -5.27 -10.48 10.16
CA TYR A 97 -5.39 -9.04 10.00
C TYR A 97 -6.81 -8.58 9.64
N ILE A 98 -7.46 -9.26 8.71
CA ILE A 98 -8.85 -8.95 8.32
C ILE A 98 -9.82 -9.25 9.47
N LEU A 99 -9.67 -10.38 10.16
CA LEU A 99 -10.51 -10.75 11.30
C LEU A 99 -10.37 -9.77 12.47
N ASP A 100 -9.17 -9.24 12.71
CA ASP A 100 -8.94 -8.19 13.70
C ASP A 100 -9.70 -6.91 13.33
N GLN A 101 -9.73 -6.53 12.05
CA GLN A 101 -10.53 -5.39 11.60
C GLN A 101 -12.03 -5.65 11.74
N VAL A 102 -12.48 -6.88 11.48
CA VAL A 102 -13.88 -7.29 11.70
C VAL A 102 -14.24 -7.20 13.18
N THR A 103 -13.36 -7.65 14.07
CA THR A 103 -13.55 -7.58 15.52
C THR A 103 -13.66 -6.12 15.98
N SER A 104 -12.74 -5.26 15.53
CA SER A 104 -12.80 -3.81 15.78
C SER A 104 -14.11 -3.20 15.28
N ALA A 105 -14.59 -3.61 14.09
CA ALA A 105 -15.87 -3.15 13.54
C ALA A 105 -17.07 -3.60 14.40
N LYS A 106 -17.09 -4.87 14.83
CA LYS A 106 -18.12 -5.44 15.71
C LYS A 106 -18.16 -4.67 17.05
N GLU A 107 -17.01 -4.39 17.65
CA GLU A 107 -16.90 -3.65 18.91
C GLU A 107 -17.39 -2.20 18.79
N GLU A 108 -17.04 -1.49 17.71
CA GLU A 108 -17.52 -0.13 17.46
C GLU A 108 -19.05 -0.08 17.31
N LEU A 109 -19.64 -1.06 16.61
CA LEU A 109 -21.09 -1.17 16.45
C LEU A 109 -21.78 -1.48 17.78
N ARG A 110 -21.26 -2.43 18.57
CA ARG A 110 -21.74 -2.71 19.94
C ARG A 110 -21.68 -1.46 20.82
N ALA A 111 -20.57 -0.73 20.79
CA ALA A 111 -20.40 0.49 21.56
C ALA A 111 -21.39 1.59 21.15
N LYS A 112 -21.65 1.74 19.84
CA LYS A 112 -22.65 2.68 19.31
C LYS A 112 -24.05 2.29 19.81
N ARG A 113 -24.43 1.02 19.71
CA ARG A 113 -25.71 0.50 20.17
C ARG A 113 -25.90 0.70 21.68
N LYS A 114 -24.88 0.38 22.48
CA LYS A 114 -24.90 0.62 23.93
C LYS A 114 -25.09 2.10 24.29
N LYS A 115 -24.53 3.02 23.51
CA LYS A 115 -24.74 4.47 23.68
C LYS A 115 -26.17 4.89 23.33
N GLU A 116 -26.76 4.32 22.29
CA GLU A 116 -28.16 4.58 21.91
C GLU A 116 -29.12 4.08 23.00
N LEU A 117 -28.95 2.85 23.49
CA LEU A 117 -29.76 2.32 24.60
C LEU A 117 -29.60 3.12 25.90
N ARG A 118 -28.43 3.74 26.14
CA ARG A 118 -28.22 4.61 27.31
C ARG A 118 -28.99 5.93 27.23
N LYS A 119 -29.33 6.41 26.03
CA LYS A 119 -30.08 7.67 25.83
C LYS A 119 -31.57 7.47 26.04
N ASP A 120 -32.10 6.29 25.70
CA ASP A 120 -33.51 5.95 25.89
C ASP A 120 -33.73 5.20 27.22
N SER A 121 -34.19 5.91 28.25
CA SER A 121 -34.53 5.31 29.57
C SER A 121 -35.55 4.17 29.48
N ALA A 122 -36.44 4.16 28.48
CA ALA A 122 -37.42 3.10 28.25
C ALA A 122 -36.80 1.81 27.67
N SER A 123 -35.77 1.93 26.84
CA SER A 123 -35.04 0.79 26.24
C SER A 123 -34.09 0.14 27.24
N LYS A 124 -33.62 0.90 28.24
CA LYS A 124 -32.79 0.42 29.35
C LYS A 124 -33.52 -0.58 30.26
N ILE A 125 -34.81 -0.36 30.52
CA ILE A 125 -35.64 -1.26 31.35
C ILE A 125 -35.93 -2.58 30.61
N LYS A 126 -36.05 -2.53 29.28
CA LYS A 126 -36.33 -3.72 28.45
C LYS A 126 -35.09 -4.57 28.16
N SER A 127 -33.89 -3.98 28.09
CA SER A 127 -32.65 -4.74 27.92
C SER A 127 -32.26 -5.52 29.18
N GLN A 128 -32.46 -4.91 30.36
CA GLN A 128 -31.93 -5.37 31.65
C GLN A 128 -32.39 -6.77 32.11
N VAL A 129 -33.37 -7.39 31.43
CA VAL A 129 -33.94 -8.70 31.80
C VAL A 129 -33.36 -9.86 30.99
N ASP A 130 -32.75 -9.63 29.82
CA ASP A 130 -32.20 -10.71 28.97
C ASP A 130 -31.07 -10.20 28.02
N GLU A 131 -30.16 -9.35 28.55
CA GLU A 131 -29.15 -8.60 27.77
C GLU A 131 -28.33 -9.47 26.82
N GLY A 132 -27.95 -10.69 27.23
CA GLY A 132 -27.13 -11.59 26.42
C GLY A 132 -27.86 -12.19 25.21
N LYS A 133 -29.12 -12.62 25.37
CA LYS A 133 -29.87 -13.28 24.29
C LYS A 133 -30.36 -12.30 23.24
N TYR A 134 -30.74 -11.10 23.66
CA TYR A 134 -31.24 -10.08 22.73
C TYR A 134 -30.12 -9.49 21.87
N GLU A 135 -28.92 -9.35 22.44
CA GLU A 135 -27.73 -8.88 21.71
C GLU A 135 -27.27 -9.94 20.68
N GLU A 136 -27.23 -11.22 21.05
CA GLU A 136 -26.86 -12.31 20.15
C GLU A 136 -27.87 -12.49 18.99
N GLN A 137 -29.17 -12.31 19.25
CA GLN A 137 -30.21 -12.30 18.21
C GLN A 137 -30.07 -11.10 17.27
N PHE A 138 -29.74 -9.92 17.81
CA PHE A 138 -29.54 -8.73 17.00
C PHE A 138 -28.28 -8.83 16.14
N GLU A 139 -27.19 -9.38 16.66
CA GLU A 139 -25.96 -9.62 15.91
C GLU A 139 -26.14 -10.62 14.76
N ARG A 140 -27.08 -11.55 14.94
CA ARG A 140 -27.47 -12.49 13.90
C ARG A 140 -28.47 -11.91 12.89
N SER A 141 -29.04 -10.73 13.17
CA SER A 141 -29.96 -10.04 12.27
C SER A 141 -29.25 -9.56 11.00
N ASP A 142 -29.94 -9.66 9.86
CA ASP A 142 -29.47 -9.18 8.56
C ASP A 142 -29.08 -7.69 8.60
N GLU A 143 -29.78 -6.89 9.41
CA GLU A 143 -29.48 -5.47 9.56
C GLU A 143 -28.09 -5.25 10.18
N PHE A 144 -27.77 -5.99 11.23
CA PHE A 144 -26.46 -5.90 11.88
C PHE A 144 -25.35 -6.41 10.97
N GLN A 145 -25.58 -7.52 10.26
CA GLN A 145 -24.61 -8.05 9.30
C GLN A 145 -24.33 -7.03 8.18
N LYS A 146 -25.35 -6.36 7.64
CA LYS A 146 -25.18 -5.28 6.65
C LYS A 146 -24.40 -4.10 7.23
N GLN A 147 -24.73 -3.66 8.45
CA GLN A 147 -24.00 -2.59 9.12
C GLN A 147 -22.53 -2.97 9.38
N LEU A 148 -22.30 -4.22 9.78
CA LEU A 148 -20.96 -4.76 10.01
C LEU A 148 -20.15 -4.76 8.71
N ILE A 149 -20.72 -5.25 7.61
CA ILE A 149 -20.06 -5.24 6.29
C ILE A 149 -19.69 -3.80 5.90
N ILE A 150 -20.62 -2.85 6.00
CA ILE A 150 -20.36 -1.44 5.69
C ILE A 150 -19.23 -0.90 6.56
N LYS A 151 -19.27 -1.16 7.86
CA LYS A 151 -18.27 -0.67 8.81
C LYS A 151 -16.89 -1.27 8.57
N VAL A 152 -16.82 -2.55 8.24
CA VAL A 152 -15.58 -3.24 7.86
C VAL A 152 -15.00 -2.62 6.59
N ARG A 153 -15.83 -2.31 5.59
CA ARG A 153 -15.38 -1.61 4.37
C ARG A 153 -14.78 -0.24 4.69
N GLU A 154 -15.41 0.54 5.58
CA GLU A 154 -14.87 1.84 6.02
C GLU A 154 -13.50 1.69 6.68
N ILE A 155 -13.38 0.77 7.65
CA ILE A 155 -12.14 0.55 8.40
C ILE A 155 -11.03 0.08 7.45
N LEU A 156 -11.31 -0.88 6.56
CA LEU A 156 -10.35 -1.39 5.60
C LEU A 156 -9.90 -0.30 4.62
N THR A 157 -10.82 0.53 4.11
CA THR A 157 -10.50 1.66 3.23
C THR A 157 -9.54 2.63 3.90
N ASP A 158 -9.86 3.02 5.14
CA ASP A 158 -9.10 4.00 5.89
C ASP A 158 -7.72 3.46 6.33
N LYS A 159 -7.63 2.17 6.67
CA LYS A 159 -6.33 1.51 6.95
C LYS A 159 -5.46 1.43 5.70
N GLU A 160 -6.03 1.03 4.57
CA GLU A 160 -5.31 0.94 3.29
C GLU A 160 -4.85 2.33 2.84
N TRP A 161 -5.69 3.36 3.01
CA TRP A 161 -5.31 4.75 2.76
C TRP A 161 -4.12 5.18 3.62
N ARG A 162 -4.16 4.92 4.93
CA ARG A 162 -3.03 5.20 5.83
C ARG A 162 -1.77 4.45 5.42
N ARG A 163 -1.88 3.18 5.05
CA ARG A 163 -0.75 2.35 4.60
C ARG A 163 -0.09 2.95 3.37
N ARG A 164 -0.88 3.28 2.33
CA ARG A 164 -0.37 3.92 1.10
C ARG A 164 0.26 5.27 1.38
N LYS A 165 -0.37 6.08 2.23
CA LYS A 165 0.17 7.38 2.63
C LYS A 165 1.50 7.24 3.38
N MET A 166 1.63 6.26 4.26
CA MET A 166 2.89 5.96 4.96
C MET A 166 3.97 5.50 3.97
N GLN A 167 3.64 4.57 3.07
CA GLN A 167 4.57 4.06 2.06
C GLN A 167 5.09 5.17 1.13
N MET A 168 4.23 6.11 0.74
CA MET A 168 4.64 7.28 -0.05
C MET A 168 5.67 8.14 0.70
N ARG A 169 5.49 8.35 2.01
CA ARG A 169 6.46 9.12 2.82
C ARG A 169 7.79 8.40 2.94
N ILE A 170 7.78 7.10 3.20
CA ILE A 170 8.99 6.28 3.32
C ILE A 170 9.78 6.34 2.00
N SER A 171 9.10 6.14 0.86
CA SER A 171 9.73 6.22 -0.46
C SER A 171 10.33 7.61 -0.74
N GLU A 172 9.65 8.68 -0.32
CA GLU A 172 10.19 10.04 -0.45
C GLU A 172 11.45 10.24 0.43
N GLU A 173 11.43 9.76 1.68
CA GLU A 173 12.57 9.81 2.59
C GLU A 173 13.75 8.98 2.08
N GLU A 174 13.51 7.76 1.59
CA GLU A 174 14.52 6.91 0.96
C GLU A 174 15.11 7.56 -0.30
N GLY A 175 14.27 8.23 -1.10
CA GLY A 175 14.71 8.99 -2.26
C GLY A 175 15.60 10.17 -1.91
N ARG A 176 15.27 10.90 -0.84
CA ARG A 176 16.10 12.00 -0.32
C ARG A 176 17.45 11.48 0.20
N LEU A 177 17.42 10.43 1.01
CA LEU A 177 18.63 9.82 1.56
C LEU A 177 19.56 9.33 0.44
N LYS A 178 19.01 8.67 -0.59
CA LYS A 178 19.78 8.21 -1.75
C LYS A 178 20.42 9.37 -2.51
N LYS A 179 19.70 10.48 -2.67
CA LYS A 179 20.23 11.69 -3.31
C LYS A 179 21.39 12.29 -2.50
N ASP A 180 21.24 12.40 -1.18
CA ASP A 180 22.31 12.89 -0.30
C ASP A 180 23.54 11.95 -0.33
N GLU A 181 23.32 10.63 -0.38
CA GLU A 181 24.40 9.66 -0.59
C GLU A 181 25.11 9.81 -1.94
N GLU A 182 24.36 10.08 -3.02
CA GLU A 182 24.94 10.31 -4.34
C GLU A 182 25.73 11.63 -4.37
N GLU A 183 25.17 12.70 -3.83
CA GLU A 183 25.84 14.01 -3.71
C GLU A 183 27.13 13.92 -2.88
N THR A 184 27.10 13.19 -1.76
CA THR A 184 28.31 12.96 -0.95
C THR A 184 29.34 12.12 -1.70
N LYS A 185 28.94 11.03 -2.36
CA LYS A 185 29.85 10.21 -3.20
C LYS A 185 30.46 11.05 -4.32
N GLU A 186 29.68 11.90 -4.98
CA GLU A 186 30.19 12.84 -5.98
C GLU A 186 31.16 13.87 -5.37
N MET A 187 30.84 14.43 -4.21
CA MET A 187 31.73 15.35 -3.50
C MET A 187 33.07 14.69 -3.17
N TRP A 188 33.06 13.46 -2.64
CA TRP A 188 34.28 12.70 -2.36
C TRP A 188 35.05 12.37 -3.64
N LYS A 189 34.35 12.06 -4.74
CA LYS A 189 34.97 11.84 -6.06
C LYS A 189 35.63 13.11 -6.59
N ARG A 190 34.92 14.24 -6.59
CA ARG A 190 35.46 15.56 -6.98
C ARG A 190 36.66 15.94 -6.12
N LYS A 191 36.59 15.70 -4.81
CA LYS A 191 37.71 15.95 -3.88
C LYS A 191 38.92 15.09 -4.22
N ARG A 192 38.71 13.80 -4.50
CA ARG A 192 39.78 12.87 -4.90
C ARG A 192 40.41 13.28 -6.22
N GLU A 193 39.61 13.58 -7.24
CA GLU A 193 40.09 14.05 -8.55
C GLU A 193 40.85 15.38 -8.43
N HIS A 194 40.41 16.28 -7.55
CA HIS A 194 41.13 17.52 -7.28
C HIS A 194 42.47 17.27 -6.58
N GLU A 195 42.51 16.38 -5.58
CA GLU A 195 43.75 15.99 -4.89
C GLU A 195 44.75 15.34 -5.85
N GLU A 196 44.28 14.45 -6.73
CA GLU A 196 45.09 13.80 -7.75
C GLU A 196 45.69 14.83 -8.72
N LYS A 197 44.86 15.72 -9.29
CA LYS A 197 45.34 16.83 -10.13
C LYS A 197 46.29 17.76 -9.39
N TRP A 198 46.07 17.98 -8.08
CA TRP A 198 46.95 18.78 -7.24
C TRP A 198 48.31 18.10 -7.11
N GLU A 199 48.38 16.81 -6.81
CA GLU A 199 49.65 16.07 -6.73
C GLU A 199 50.34 15.94 -8.09
N GLU A 200 49.62 15.72 -9.20
CA GLU A 200 50.21 15.68 -10.55
C GLU A 200 50.90 17.00 -10.91
N THR A 201 50.27 18.12 -10.58
CA THR A 201 50.84 19.46 -10.85
C THR A 201 51.85 19.90 -9.78
N ARG A 202 52.17 19.06 -8.79
CA ARG A 202 53.12 19.37 -7.70
C ARG A 202 54.50 19.70 -8.21
N ASP A 203 55.08 18.88 -9.08
CA ASP A 203 56.46 19.09 -9.57
C ASP A 203 56.57 20.36 -10.40
N GLN A 204 55.55 20.69 -11.18
CA GLN A 204 55.45 21.95 -11.91
C GLN A 204 55.35 23.15 -10.96
N ARG A 205 54.49 23.07 -9.92
CA ARG A 205 54.38 24.13 -8.90
C ARG A 205 55.66 24.31 -8.11
N VAL A 206 56.29 23.21 -7.68
CA VAL A 206 57.57 23.22 -6.94
C VAL A 206 58.69 23.79 -7.80
N SER A 207 58.75 23.42 -9.09
CA SER A 207 59.73 23.98 -10.04
C SER A 207 59.50 25.47 -10.27
N SER A 208 58.26 25.90 -10.51
CA SER A 208 57.89 27.32 -10.63
C SER A 208 58.25 28.12 -9.38
N TRP A 209 58.04 27.55 -8.18
CA TRP A 209 58.44 28.18 -6.92
C TRP A 209 59.97 28.25 -6.74
N ARG A 210 60.70 27.19 -7.12
CA ARG A 210 62.18 27.19 -7.14
C ARG A 210 62.73 28.25 -8.11
N ASP A 211 62.11 28.43 -9.27
CA ASP A 211 62.52 29.42 -10.27
C ASP A 211 62.21 30.85 -9.82
N PHE A 212 61.08 31.06 -9.14
CA PHE A 212 60.78 32.33 -8.45
C PHE A 212 61.84 32.66 -7.39
N MET A 213 62.24 31.69 -6.56
CA MET A 213 63.29 31.89 -5.56
C MET A 213 64.67 32.16 -6.18
N LYS A 214 64.98 31.55 -7.33
CA LYS A 214 66.23 31.83 -8.08
C LYS A 214 66.24 33.20 -8.75
N THR A 215 65.11 33.64 -9.31
CA THR A 215 64.97 34.99 -9.91
C THR A 215 64.96 36.11 -8.87
N GLY A 216 64.53 35.82 -7.63
CA GLY A 216 64.62 36.72 -6.48
C GLY A 216 66.06 37.13 -6.07
N LYS A 217 67.10 36.40 -6.51
CA LYS A 217 68.52 36.81 -6.30
C LYS A 217 69.04 37.81 -7.35
N LYS A 218 68.27 38.14 -8.40
CA LYS A 218 68.73 39.02 -9.51
C LYS A 218 67.79 40.20 -9.85
N ALA A 219 66.84 40.57 -8.99
CA ALA A 219 65.99 41.75 -9.21
C ALA A 219 66.23 42.82 -8.14
N ARG A 220 66.60 44.01 -8.63
CA ARG A 220 66.82 45.24 -7.88
C ARG A 220 65.53 45.82 -7.26
N LYS A 221 65.72 46.56 -6.17
CA LYS A 221 64.90 47.66 -5.60
C LYS A 221 63.74 48.14 -6.51
N GLY A 222 62.51 47.76 -6.16
CA GLY A 222 61.25 48.24 -6.73
C GLY A 222 60.07 47.53 -6.07
N GLU A 223 59.08 48.28 -5.59
CA GLU A 223 58.03 47.88 -4.63
C GLU A 223 57.28 46.58 -4.96
N LEU A 224 57.37 45.60 -4.07
CA LEU A 224 56.57 44.38 -4.08
C LEU A 224 55.15 44.69 -3.57
N LYS A 225 54.19 44.86 -4.48
CA LYS A 225 52.76 44.82 -4.12
C LYS A 225 52.36 43.34 -3.96
N PRO A 226 51.90 42.89 -2.78
CA PRO A 226 51.53 41.49 -2.60
C PRO A 226 50.36 41.13 -3.54
N PRO A 227 50.37 39.94 -4.15
CA PRO A 227 49.26 39.46 -4.96
C PRO A 227 47.96 39.53 -4.16
N ARG A 228 46.88 40.08 -4.75
CA ARG A 228 45.58 40.16 -4.08
C ARG A 228 45.15 38.76 -3.68
N LEU A 229 44.90 38.57 -2.40
CA LEU A 229 44.35 37.34 -1.85
C LEU A 229 43.02 37.09 -2.55
N LYS A 230 42.92 36.04 -3.36
CA LYS A 230 41.64 35.59 -3.92
C LYS A 230 40.86 34.98 -2.77
N THR A 231 40.07 35.80 -2.09
CA THR A 231 39.26 35.47 -0.91
C THR A 231 38.05 34.59 -1.23
N GLU A 232 37.78 34.35 -2.50
CA GLU A 232 36.63 33.58 -2.96
C GLU A 232 37.10 32.47 -3.90
N ASP A 233 37.63 31.40 -3.30
CA ASP A 233 37.88 30.13 -3.98
C ASP A 233 36.93 29.11 -3.32
N PRO A 234 35.75 28.84 -3.90
CA PRO A 234 34.71 27.99 -3.29
C PRO A 234 35.20 26.57 -2.93
N ASN A 235 36.33 26.14 -3.50
CA ASN A 235 36.95 24.83 -3.28
C ASN A 235 38.08 24.84 -2.23
N LYS A 236 38.40 25.96 -1.58
CA LYS A 236 39.39 26.01 -0.49
C LYS A 236 38.72 26.26 0.86
N SER A 237 38.47 25.17 1.59
CA SER A 237 37.98 25.19 2.98
C SER A 237 39.08 25.56 4.01
N TYR A 238 40.01 26.47 3.68
CA TYR A 238 41.01 26.89 4.67
C TYR A 238 40.40 27.96 5.58
N VAL A 239 39.82 27.49 6.68
CA VAL A 239 39.30 28.31 7.78
C VAL A 239 40.39 29.29 8.24
N GLN A 240 40.27 30.56 7.85
CA GLN A 240 41.09 31.62 8.41
C GLN A 240 40.68 31.80 9.89
N ARG A 241 41.53 31.37 10.81
CA ARG A 241 41.38 31.74 12.23
C ARG A 241 41.54 33.25 12.35
N PRO A 242 40.65 33.96 13.06
CA PRO A 242 40.80 35.40 13.24
C PRO A 242 42.04 35.67 14.08
N VAL A 243 42.98 36.44 13.52
CA VAL A 243 44.18 36.88 14.22
C VAL A 243 43.74 37.93 15.25
N LYS A 244 43.76 37.59 16.54
CA LYS A 244 43.57 38.57 17.63
C LYS A 244 44.68 39.62 17.51
N ARG A 245 44.29 40.87 17.24
CA ARG A 245 45.21 42.02 17.38
C ARG A 245 45.25 42.40 18.87
N GLY A 246 46.46 42.40 19.43
CA GLY A 246 46.77 43.13 20.66
C GLY A 246 46.91 44.63 20.40
#